data_AF-A0A9E5RTQ1-F1
#
_entry.id   AF-A0A9E5RTQ1-F1
#
_cell.length_a   1.000
_cell.length_b   1.000
_cell.length_c   1.000
_cell.angle_alpha   90.00
_cell.angle_beta   90.00
_cell.angle_gamma   90.00
#
_symmetry.space_group_name_H-M   'P 1'
#
loop_
_entity.id
_entity.type
_entity.pdbx_description
1 polymer ?
#
loop_
_entity_poly.entity_id
_entity_poly.type
_entity_poly.pdbx_seq_one_letter_code
_entity_poly.pdbx_strand_id
1 'polypeptide(L)'
;MRRRVSVATTPASPAPAATIVPSPAPSPQITTVPLPNQPLPILPSVPVEAPGTTVAVNPSTIPVSPSALPTSLAQSIEVSGVIEAGGMVSAIVQVPGEPTSRYVNAGDYLADGSVLVKRIDVAGEPIVILEQDGIEVIRSVGSSAIAGAL
;
A
#
# COMPACT_ATOMS: atom_id res chain seq x y z
N MET A 1 21.16 67.38 -20.15
CA MET A 1 20.47 67.90 -18.95
C MET A 1 19.70 66.76 -18.29
N ARG A 2 20.24 66.21 -17.19
CA ARG A 2 19.59 65.59 -16.01
C ARG A 2 18.49 64.51 -16.19
N ARG A 3 18.92 63.25 -16.03
CA ARG A 3 18.33 62.19 -15.16
C ARG A 3 17.19 62.66 -14.24
N ARG A 4 16.06 61.94 -14.23
CA ARG A 4 15.35 61.46 -13.03
C ARG A 4 14.60 60.17 -13.37
N VAL A 5 15.24 59.03 -13.09
CA VAL A 5 14.50 57.78 -12.87
C VAL A 5 14.00 57.86 -11.43
N SER A 6 12.69 57.74 -11.26
CA SER A 6 12.01 57.81 -9.97
C SER A 6 12.52 56.72 -9.04
N VAL A 7 12.81 57.17 -7.83
CA VAL A 7 13.33 56.40 -6.69
C VAL A 7 12.25 55.43 -6.20
N ALA A 8 12.71 54.25 -5.78
CA ALA A 8 11.93 53.17 -5.24
C ALA A 8 11.12 53.58 -3.99
N THR A 9 9.86 53.15 -3.93
CA THR A 9 9.15 52.94 -2.68
C THR A 9 9.09 51.44 -2.43
N THR A 10 10.13 50.92 -1.78
CA THR A 10 10.10 49.58 -1.19
C THR A 10 9.23 49.66 0.07
N PRO A 11 8.20 48.80 0.23
CA PRO A 11 7.42 48.75 1.47
C PRO A 11 8.34 48.37 2.65
N ALA A 12 8.03 48.94 3.81
CA ALA A 12 8.75 48.75 5.06
C ALA A 12 8.98 47.26 5.36
N SER A 13 10.23 46.92 5.70
CA SER A 13 10.63 45.60 6.15
C SER A 13 9.86 45.25 7.43
N PRO A 14 9.10 44.14 7.49
CA PRO A 14 8.54 43.67 8.75
C PRO A 14 9.70 43.26 9.66
N ALA A 15 9.69 43.79 10.89
CA ALA A 15 10.63 43.43 11.94
C ALA A 15 10.70 41.89 12.10
N PRO A 16 11.88 41.30 12.36
CA PRO A 16 11.97 39.88 12.63
C PRO A 16 11.12 39.56 13.86
N ALA A 17 10.08 38.76 13.64
CA ALA A 17 9.33 38.14 14.73
C ALA A 17 10.34 37.42 15.64
N ALA A 18 10.28 37.70 16.93
CA ALA A 18 11.11 37.05 17.93
C ALA A 18 11.06 35.54 17.74
N THR A 19 12.22 34.91 17.53
CA THR A 19 12.38 33.47 17.56
C THR A 19 12.00 32.99 18.96
N ILE A 20 10.76 32.54 19.11
CA ILE A 20 10.36 31.68 20.22
C ILE A 20 11.07 30.35 19.98
N VAL A 21 12.23 30.15 20.63
CA VAL A 21 12.86 28.83 20.72
C VAL A 21 11.91 27.91 21.47
N PRO A 22 11.36 26.85 20.85
CA PRO A 22 10.57 25.88 21.59
C PRO A 22 11.49 25.20 22.61
N SER A 23 11.08 25.21 23.88
CA SER A 23 11.75 24.44 24.92
C SER A 23 11.75 22.95 24.53
N PRO A 24 12.86 22.22 24.69
CA PRO A 24 12.87 20.78 24.45
C PRO A 24 11.85 20.13 25.38
N ALA A 25 10.90 19.39 24.80
CA ALA A 25 9.93 18.61 25.55
C ALA A 25 10.64 17.59 26.45
N PRO A 26 10.16 17.34 27.68
CA PRO A 26 10.69 16.28 28.51
C PRO A 26 10.51 14.93 27.80
N SER A 27 11.59 14.16 27.70
CA SER A 27 11.57 12.83 27.10
C SER A 27 10.57 11.93 27.84
N PRO A 28 9.73 11.15 27.13
CA PRO A 28 8.85 10.19 27.78
C PRO A 28 9.71 9.12 28.47
N GLN A 29 9.56 9.02 29.80
CA GLN A 29 10.12 7.92 30.57
C GLN A 29 9.38 6.64 30.18
N ILE A 30 10.00 5.82 29.33
CA ILE A 30 9.54 4.46 29.03
C ILE A 30 9.64 3.62 30.30
N THR A 31 8.52 3.50 31.02
CA THR A 31 8.33 2.45 32.02
C THR A 31 8.25 1.14 31.26
N THR A 32 9.27 0.29 31.39
CA THR A 32 9.27 -1.05 30.79
C THR A 32 8.24 -1.92 31.51
N VAL A 33 7.04 -2.01 30.95
CA VAL A 33 6.01 -2.96 31.39
C VAL A 33 6.49 -4.36 31.01
N PRO A 34 6.63 -5.30 31.97
CA PRO A 34 7.01 -6.67 31.66
C PRO A 34 5.92 -7.32 30.80
N LEU A 35 6.36 -7.90 29.68
CA LEU A 35 5.51 -8.60 28.73
C LEU A 35 4.93 -9.87 29.41
N PRO A 36 3.61 -10.05 29.49
CA PRO A 36 3.05 -11.30 29.98
C PRO A 36 3.43 -12.43 29.03
N ASN A 37 4.03 -13.50 29.57
CA ASN A 37 4.30 -14.75 28.86
C ASN A 37 2.98 -15.38 28.41
N GLN A 38 2.54 -15.04 27.20
CA GLN A 38 1.44 -15.74 26.55
C GLN A 38 1.97 -17.00 25.86
N PRO A 39 1.34 -18.18 26.08
CA PRO A 39 1.70 -19.39 25.34
C PRO A 39 1.37 -19.21 23.85
N LEU A 40 2.32 -19.58 22.99
CA LEU A 40 2.17 -19.59 21.54
C LEU A 40 1.06 -20.57 21.13
N PRO A 41 0.18 -20.21 20.17
CA PRO A 41 -0.75 -21.15 19.58
C PRO A 41 0.02 -22.25 18.84
N ILE A 42 -0.18 -23.50 19.26
CA ILE A 42 0.31 -24.69 18.57
C ILE A 42 -0.41 -24.85 17.22
N LEU A 43 0.36 -24.78 16.13
CA LEU A 43 -0.11 -25.12 14.79
C LEU A 43 -0.39 -26.63 14.70
N PRO A 44 -1.49 -27.07 14.05
CA PRO A 44 -1.71 -28.48 13.79
C PRO A 44 -0.60 -29.01 12.88
N SER A 45 0.05 -30.10 13.30
CA SER A 45 1.04 -30.80 12.49
C SER A 45 0.35 -31.41 11.27
N VAL A 46 0.70 -30.91 10.08
CA VAL A 46 0.38 -31.57 8.82
C VAL A 46 1.15 -32.90 8.72
N PRO A 47 0.50 -34.03 8.46
CA PRO A 47 1.19 -35.29 8.22
C PRO A 47 2.04 -35.19 6.95
N VAL A 48 3.32 -35.52 7.06
CA VAL A 48 4.17 -35.81 5.90
C VAL A 48 3.81 -37.21 5.42
N GLU A 49 3.10 -37.31 4.30
CA GLU A 49 2.96 -38.57 3.55
C GLU A 49 3.68 -38.42 2.20
N ALA A 50 4.80 -39.13 2.08
CA ALA A 50 5.47 -39.47 0.83
C ALA A 50 5.30 -40.98 0.59
N PRO A 51 5.65 -41.52 -0.58
CA PRO A 51 4.81 -41.66 -1.77
C PRO A 51 4.46 -43.15 -2.05
N GLY A 52 3.25 -43.44 -2.58
CA GLY A 52 2.96 -44.77 -3.13
C GLY A 52 1.49 -45.13 -3.36
N THR A 53 1.13 -45.29 -4.64
CA THR A 53 0.25 -46.36 -5.19
C THR A 53 -1.26 -46.37 -4.88
N THR A 54 -2.01 -45.85 -5.87
CA THR A 54 -3.32 -46.27 -6.43
C THR A 54 -4.49 -46.64 -5.51
N VAL A 55 -5.56 -45.83 -5.56
CA VAL A 55 -6.94 -46.35 -5.62
C VAL A 55 -7.75 -45.49 -6.60
N ALA A 56 -8.30 -46.13 -7.63
CA ALA A 56 -9.16 -45.51 -8.63
C ALA A 56 -10.57 -45.27 -8.08
N VAL A 57 -11.07 -44.03 -8.19
CA VAL A 57 -12.50 -43.69 -8.16
C VAL A 57 -12.77 -42.51 -9.11
N ASN A 58 -13.33 -42.80 -10.28
CA ASN A 58 -14.19 -41.84 -11.02
C ASN A 58 -15.65 -42.26 -10.71
N PRO A 59 -16.70 -41.42 -10.81
CA PRO A 59 -16.76 -40.04 -11.32
C PRO A 59 -17.63 -39.08 -10.46
N SER A 60 -17.24 -37.82 -10.33
CA SER A 60 -18.17 -36.66 -10.24
C SER A 60 -17.32 -35.40 -10.18
N THR A 61 -17.02 -34.85 -11.35
CA THR A 61 -16.60 -33.45 -11.46
C THR A 61 -17.81 -32.60 -11.11
N ILE A 62 -18.02 -32.32 -9.82
CA ILE A 62 -18.78 -31.15 -9.44
C ILE A 62 -17.92 -29.99 -9.95
N PRO A 63 -18.36 -29.18 -10.92
CA PRO A 63 -17.65 -27.95 -11.20
C PRO A 63 -17.74 -27.14 -9.91
N VAL A 64 -16.63 -27.06 -9.17
CA VAL A 64 -16.48 -26.05 -8.13
C VAL A 64 -16.62 -24.73 -8.87
N SER A 65 -17.80 -24.12 -8.77
CA SER A 65 -18.01 -22.77 -9.25
C SER A 65 -16.89 -21.93 -8.63
N PRO A 66 -16.11 -21.17 -9.40
CA PRO A 66 -15.07 -20.33 -8.83
C PRO A 66 -15.78 -19.33 -7.92
N SER A 67 -15.81 -19.64 -6.62
CA SER A 67 -16.24 -18.71 -5.60
C SER A 67 -15.45 -17.44 -5.86
N ALA A 68 -16.13 -16.35 -6.20
CA ALA A 68 -15.47 -15.07 -6.41
C ALA A 68 -14.55 -14.85 -5.22
N LEU A 69 -13.24 -14.76 -5.48
CA LEU A 69 -12.27 -14.54 -4.43
C LEU A 69 -12.73 -13.27 -3.67
N PRO A 70 -12.75 -13.28 -2.33
CA PRO A 70 -13.20 -12.12 -1.55
C PRO A 70 -12.39 -10.86 -1.88
N THR A 71 -11.21 -11.03 -2.48
CA THR A 71 -10.26 -10.00 -2.92
C THR A 71 -10.20 -9.78 -4.44
N SER A 72 -11.22 -10.23 -5.18
CA SER A 72 -11.21 -10.24 -6.65
C SER A 72 -10.92 -8.85 -7.28
N LEU A 73 -11.43 -7.77 -6.68
CA LEU A 73 -11.17 -6.40 -7.17
C LEU A 73 -9.71 -6.01 -6.95
N ALA A 74 -9.18 -6.21 -5.74
CA ALA A 74 -7.78 -5.94 -5.42
C ALA A 74 -6.80 -6.76 -6.29
N GLN A 75 -7.16 -8.00 -6.63
CA GLN A 75 -6.37 -8.84 -7.55
C GLN A 75 -6.48 -8.40 -9.01
N SER A 76 -7.58 -7.74 -9.37
CA SER A 76 -7.82 -7.23 -10.73
C SER A 76 -7.20 -5.85 -10.97
N ILE A 77 -6.65 -5.20 -9.94
CA ILE A 77 -5.94 -3.94 -10.08
C ILE A 77 -4.55 -4.21 -10.66
N GLU A 78 -4.22 -3.48 -11.72
CA GLU A 78 -2.90 -3.53 -12.35
C GLU A 78 -2.03 -2.42 -11.81
N VAL A 79 -0.80 -2.77 -11.45
CA VAL A 79 0.21 -1.81 -10.99
C VAL A 79 1.21 -1.63 -12.11
N SER A 80 1.15 -0.51 -12.83
CA SER A 80 2.05 -0.26 -13.95
C SER A 80 3.43 0.23 -13.51
N GLY A 81 3.52 0.85 -12.34
CA GLY A 81 4.77 1.42 -11.84
C GLY A 81 4.68 1.97 -10.43
N VAL A 82 5.83 2.26 -9.85
CA VAL A 82 5.97 3.06 -8.63
C VAL A 82 6.95 4.18 -8.92
N ILE A 83 6.61 5.39 -8.49
CA ILE A 83 7.45 6.59 -8.62
C ILE A 83 7.76 7.14 -7.24
N GLU A 84 8.95 7.72 -7.10
CA GLU A 84 9.32 8.50 -5.92
C GLU A 84 9.63 9.94 -6.36
N ALA A 85 8.93 10.91 -5.79
CA ALA A 85 9.10 12.32 -6.11
C ALA A 85 9.03 13.16 -4.83
N GLY A 86 10.05 13.97 -4.58
CA GLY A 86 10.07 14.88 -3.42
C GLY A 86 10.02 14.16 -2.06
N GLY A 87 10.50 12.91 -1.98
CA GLY A 87 10.44 12.08 -0.78
C GLY A 87 9.09 11.41 -0.54
N MET A 88 8.18 11.45 -1.53
CA MET A 88 6.89 10.77 -1.49
C MET A 88 6.87 9.64 -2.53
N VAL A 89 6.37 8.47 -2.12
CA VAL A 89 6.24 7.29 -2.97
C VAL A 89 4.79 7.15 -3.42
N SER A 90 4.57 6.99 -4.73
CA SER A 90 3.25 6.82 -5.34
C SER A 90 3.26 5.68 -6.35
N ALA A 91 2.17 4.92 -6.45
CA ALA A 91 1.98 3.88 -7.45
C ALA A 91 1.13 4.38 -8.61
N ILE A 92 1.42 3.89 -9.82
CA ILE A 92 0.59 4.06 -11.01
C ILE A 92 -0.29 2.83 -11.13
N VAL A 93 -1.60 3.01 -10.99
CA VAL A 93 -2.56 1.91 -10.97
C VAL A 93 -3.62 2.08 -12.05
N GLN A 94 -3.98 0.96 -12.68
CA GLN A 94 -5.15 0.83 -13.55
C GLN A 94 -6.21 0.04 -12.78
N VAL A 95 -7.32 0.70 -12.47
CA VAL A 95 -8.46 0.09 -11.77
C VAL A 95 -9.39 -0.52 -12.81
N PRO A 96 -9.88 -1.76 -12.60
CA PRO A 96 -10.88 -2.35 -13.50
C PRO A 96 -12.14 -1.49 -13.51
N GLY A 97 -12.62 -1.15 -14.71
CA GLY A 97 -13.80 -0.29 -14.90
C GLY A 97 -13.47 1.20 -15.04
N GLU A 98 -12.23 1.63 -14.79
CA GLU A 98 -11.83 3.01 -15.03
C GLU A 98 -11.17 3.20 -16.41
N PRO A 99 -11.41 4.33 -17.07
CA PRO A 99 -10.88 4.57 -18.43
C PRO A 99 -9.38 4.90 -18.46
N THR A 100 -8.80 5.29 -17.33
CA THR A 100 -7.43 5.82 -17.26
C THR A 100 -6.71 5.36 -16.00
N SER A 101 -5.38 5.19 -16.11
CA SER A 101 -4.52 4.93 -14.96
C SER A 101 -4.33 6.20 -14.12
N ARG A 102 -4.11 6.04 -12.81
CA ARG A 102 -3.94 7.16 -11.87
C ARG A 102 -2.79 6.93 -10.89
N TYR A 103 -2.33 8.01 -10.27
CA TYR A 103 -1.36 7.97 -9.18
C TYR A 103 -2.09 7.80 -7.84
N VAL A 104 -1.57 6.91 -7.00
CA VAL A 104 -2.10 6.66 -5.65
C VAL A 104 -0.97 6.56 -4.63
N ASN A 105 -1.27 6.93 -3.40
CA ASN A 105 -0.36 6.85 -2.27
C ASN A 105 -0.87 5.85 -1.23
N ALA A 106 -0.04 5.53 -0.24
CA ALA A 106 -0.53 4.79 0.92
C ALA A 106 -1.64 5.60 1.63
N GLY A 107 -2.75 4.94 1.91
CA GLY A 107 -3.98 5.53 2.46
C GLY A 107 -5.06 5.86 1.43
N ASP A 108 -4.74 5.87 0.13
CA ASP A 108 -5.74 6.13 -0.92
C ASP A 108 -6.72 4.96 -1.11
N TYR A 109 -7.92 5.29 -1.57
CA TYR A 109 -8.96 4.31 -1.88
C TYR A 109 -9.15 4.16 -3.39
N LEU A 110 -9.42 2.92 -3.80
CA LEU A 110 -9.64 2.47 -5.17
C LEU A 110 -10.98 1.74 -5.27
N ALA A 111 -11.50 1.58 -6.50
CA ALA A 111 -12.77 0.90 -6.76
C ALA A 111 -13.91 1.40 -5.86
N ASP A 112 -14.18 2.71 -5.91
CA ASP A 112 -15.24 3.38 -5.15
C ASP A 112 -15.17 3.19 -3.63
N GLY A 113 -13.96 3.05 -3.07
CA GLY A 113 -13.76 2.84 -1.64
C GLY A 113 -13.62 1.38 -1.22
N SER A 114 -13.79 0.44 -2.15
CA SER A 114 -13.78 -1.00 -1.84
C SER A 114 -12.37 -1.55 -1.59
N VAL A 115 -11.34 -0.87 -2.09
CA VAL A 115 -9.94 -1.29 -1.95
C VAL A 115 -9.11 -0.14 -1.37
N LEU A 116 -8.34 -0.42 -0.33
CA LEU A 116 -7.42 0.52 0.31
C LEU A 116 -5.98 0.24 -0.15
N VAL A 117 -5.22 1.28 -0.49
CA VAL A 117 -3.77 1.17 -0.67
C VAL A 117 -3.13 1.22 0.71
N LYS A 118 -2.80 0.08 1.29
CA LYS A 118 -2.30 0.01 2.67
C LYS A 118 -0.85 0.45 2.77
N ARG A 119 -0.02 0.04 1.82
CA ARG A 119 1.42 0.35 1.79
C ARG A 119 1.98 0.24 0.38
N ILE A 120 3.03 1.01 0.12
CA ILE A 120 3.88 0.86 -1.06
C ILE A 120 5.28 0.59 -0.55
N ASP A 121 5.87 -0.53 -0.94
CA ASP A 121 7.23 -0.92 -0.58
C ASP A 121 8.11 -0.90 -1.82
N VAL A 122 9.27 -0.25 -1.69
CA VAL A 122 10.24 -0.07 -2.77
C VAL A 122 11.60 -0.67 -2.41
N ALA A 123 11.69 -1.43 -1.30
CA ALA A 123 12.91 -2.08 -0.87
C ALA A 123 13.16 -3.33 -1.74
N GLY A 124 13.79 -3.13 -2.90
CA GLY A 124 14.07 -4.19 -3.86
C GLY A 124 13.09 -4.18 -5.03
N GLU A 125 12.34 -5.27 -5.22
CA GLU A 125 11.27 -5.30 -6.22
C GLU A 125 10.06 -4.51 -5.69
N PRO A 126 9.61 -3.46 -6.38
CA PRO A 126 8.54 -2.62 -5.89
C PRO A 126 7.22 -3.38 -5.84
N ILE A 127 6.57 -3.34 -4.68
CA ILE A 127 5.27 -3.95 -4.43
C ILE A 127 4.28 -2.96 -3.84
N VAL A 128 3.01 -3.16 -4.16
CA VAL A 128 1.88 -2.42 -3.59
C VAL A 128 1.04 -3.40 -2.79
N ILE A 129 0.79 -3.07 -1.53
CA ILE A 129 -0.04 -3.85 -0.63
C ILE A 129 -1.40 -3.18 -0.60
N LEU A 130 -2.39 -3.85 -1.17
CA LEU A 130 -3.79 -3.46 -1.19
C LEU A 130 -4.53 -4.19 -0.08
N GLU A 131 -5.63 -3.63 0.40
CA GLU A 131 -6.53 -4.27 1.33
C GLU A 131 -7.96 -4.20 0.79
N GLN A 132 -8.66 -5.33 0.81
CA GLN A 132 -10.07 -5.41 0.45
C GLN A 132 -10.77 -6.26 1.52
N ASP A 133 -11.84 -5.72 2.13
CA ASP A 133 -12.59 -6.41 3.19
C ASP A 133 -11.70 -6.87 4.37
N GLY A 134 -10.62 -6.15 4.66
CA GLY A 134 -9.64 -6.50 5.71
C GLY A 134 -8.62 -7.58 5.30
N ILE A 135 -8.62 -8.03 4.04
CA ILE A 135 -7.66 -9.00 3.52
C ILE A 135 -6.60 -8.28 2.69
N GLU A 136 -5.32 -8.55 2.98
CA GLU A 136 -4.19 -7.95 2.28
C GLU A 136 -3.86 -8.71 0.99
N VAL A 137 -3.65 -7.96 -0.09
CA VAL A 137 -3.28 -8.44 -1.42
C VAL A 137 -2.01 -7.74 -1.86
N ILE A 138 -0.96 -8.53 -2.13
CA ILE A 138 0.31 -8.03 -2.61
C ILE A 138 0.28 -8.00 -4.14
N ARG A 139 0.64 -6.86 -4.74
CA ARG A 139 0.72 -6.67 -6.19
C ARG A 139 2.13 -6.18 -6.56
N SER A 140 2.84 -6.93 -7.39
CA SER A 140 4.11 -6.47 -7.95
C SER A 140 3.89 -5.49 -9.09
N VAL A 141 4.84 -4.59 -9.32
CA VAL A 141 4.83 -3.75 -10.53
C VAL A 141 4.89 -4.62 -11.79
N GLY A 142 4.12 -4.26 -12.81
CA GLY A 142 3.95 -5.04 -14.04
C GLY A 142 2.98 -6.21 -13.90
N SER A 143 2.38 -6.43 -12.72
CA SER A 143 1.34 -7.43 -12.55
C SER A 143 0.05 -6.94 -13.22
N SER A 144 -0.26 -7.52 -14.37
CA SER A 144 -1.60 -7.45 -14.96
C SER A 144 -2.56 -8.31 -14.13
N ALA A 145 -3.85 -7.99 -14.15
CA ALA A 145 -4.86 -8.88 -13.60
C ALA A 145 -4.70 -10.24 -14.27
N ILE A 146 -4.52 -11.31 -13.49
CA ILE A 146 -4.62 -12.68 -14.03
C ILE A 146 -6.09 -12.93 -14.35
N ALA A 147 -6.52 -12.43 -15.52
CA ALA A 147 -7.72 -12.88 -16.18
C ALA A 147 -7.52 -14.37 -16.46
N GLY A 148 -8.30 -15.22 -15.80
CA GLY A 148 -8.14 -16.67 -15.82
C GLY A 148 -7.92 -17.20 -17.24
N ALA A 149 -6.69 -17.58 -17.53
CA ALA A 149 -6.43 -18.56 -18.57
C ALA A 149 -6.83 -19.90 -17.96
N LEU A 150 -7.88 -20.49 -18.54
CA LEU A 150 -8.15 -21.91 -18.83
C LEU A 150 -9.66 -22.21 -18.72
#